data_AF-A0AAQ3UV54-F1
#
_entry.id   AF-A0AAQ3UV54-F1
#
_cell.length_a   1.000
_cell.length_b   1.000
_cell.length_c   1.000
_cell.angle_alpha   90.00
_cell.angle_beta   90.00
_cell.angle_gamma   90.00
#
_symmetry.space_group_name_H-M   'P 1'
#
loop_
_entity.id
_entity.type
_entity.pdbx_description
1 polymer ?
#
loop_
_entity_poly.entity_id
_entity_poly.type
_entity_poly.pdbx_seq_one_letter_code
_entity_poly.pdbx_strand_id
1 'polypeptide(L)'
;MSPAVRVGNPCPPVRGAGVAAAPAAGEEEEAAAAAAIAWRELRGRAAALAAAAEERAALARRIEAALEARREALRQAEALDELRRRVGLHRARAEEAVVGRRRAAGGVQRGKERVQEQIERVLPLSRALTAAHRRVQEAKETLSGDKARLDDLQRLLRTRQQCMVAQVAALYPVRVFHDLPRHAENPHSDTNGESGTLSEETRTVSGTNETHSPSVMISPQVHALTVFGWQFMKPKRKQKNYSDKDLQRSSAVLGYAAHAVLLIASYLDVPLRYPLRFGGSRSYDTEQLLNYIGVESCGRHVFGNLRELLRIIQSDEYVYR
;
A
#
# COMPACT_ATOMS: atom_id res chain seq x y z
N MET A 1 -65.24 0.79 75.51
CA MET A 1 -65.77 -0.27 76.39
C MET A 1 -65.38 0.08 77.82
N SER A 2 -66.34 0.42 78.66
CA SER A 2 -66.21 0.52 80.12
C SER A 2 -66.04 -0.91 80.72
N PRO A 3 -65.74 -1.11 82.04
CA PRO A 3 -66.59 -0.64 83.12
C PRO A 3 -65.86 -0.03 84.34
N ALA A 4 -66.62 0.85 85.00
CA ALA A 4 -66.47 1.30 86.36
C ALA A 4 -67.07 0.27 87.33
N VAL A 5 -66.49 0.10 88.52
CA VAL A 5 -67.05 -0.72 89.60
C VAL A 5 -67.23 0.15 90.84
N ARG A 6 -68.51 0.35 91.20
CA ARG A 6 -69.03 0.85 92.49
C ARG A 6 -68.92 -0.24 93.55
N VAL A 7 -68.51 0.12 94.76
CA VAL A 7 -68.88 -0.51 96.05
C VAL A 7 -68.75 0.63 97.07
N GLY A 8 -69.73 1.05 97.88
CA GLY A 8 -70.87 0.37 98.48
C GLY A 8 -70.74 0.51 100.00
N ASN A 9 -71.20 1.65 100.55
CA ASN A 9 -71.36 1.84 102.00
C ASN A 9 -72.54 1.00 102.51
N PRO A 10 -72.46 0.51 103.76
CA PRO A 10 -73.65 0.46 104.61
C PRO A 10 -73.40 1.00 106.04
N CYS A 11 -74.26 1.92 106.48
CA CYS A 11 -74.61 2.09 107.90
C CYS A 11 -75.35 0.84 108.41
N PRO A 12 -75.30 0.54 109.72
CA PRO A 12 -76.52 0.70 110.54
C PRO A 12 -76.19 1.05 112.04
N PRO A 13 -77.11 0.88 113.01
CA PRO A 13 -78.05 1.89 113.48
C PRO A 13 -77.83 2.36 114.94
N VAL A 14 -78.51 3.46 115.27
CA VAL A 14 -78.63 4.06 116.61
C VAL A 14 -79.57 3.25 117.51
N ARG A 15 -79.15 2.89 118.73
CA ARG A 15 -80.04 2.67 119.89
C ARG A 15 -79.27 2.55 121.21
N GLY A 16 -79.79 3.21 122.25
CA GLY A 16 -79.68 2.73 123.64
C GLY A 16 -78.87 3.62 124.58
N ALA A 17 -79.56 4.51 125.28
CA ALA A 17 -79.07 5.14 126.49
C ALA A 17 -78.89 4.08 127.60
N GLY A 18 -77.72 4.09 128.24
CA GLY A 18 -77.39 3.31 129.42
C GLY A 18 -76.51 4.14 130.34
N VAL A 19 -77.00 4.35 131.56
CA VAL A 19 -76.46 5.22 132.60
C VAL A 19 -75.31 4.53 133.36
N ALA A 20 -74.30 5.33 133.68
CA ALA A 20 -73.32 5.21 134.78
C ALA A 20 -72.43 3.96 134.88
N ALA A 21 -71.13 4.17 134.69
CA ALA A 21 -70.11 3.84 135.69
C ALA A 21 -68.80 4.55 135.27
N ALA A 22 -68.37 5.53 136.05
CA ALA A 22 -67.03 6.09 135.94
C ALA A 22 -66.02 5.06 136.46
N PRO A 23 -64.97 4.69 135.69
CA PRO A 23 -63.81 4.04 136.26
C PRO A 23 -62.82 5.10 136.77
N ALA A 24 -62.00 4.66 137.71
CA ALA A 24 -61.07 5.48 138.47
C ALA A 24 -60.03 6.16 137.57
N ALA A 25 -59.67 7.40 137.94
CA ALA A 25 -58.75 8.31 137.25
C ALA A 25 -57.28 7.83 137.11
N GLY A 26 -56.99 6.55 137.31
CA GLY A 26 -55.68 5.93 137.07
C GLY A 26 -55.57 5.13 135.77
N GLU A 27 -56.68 4.58 135.24
CA GLU A 27 -56.66 3.72 134.05
C GLU A 27 -56.77 4.50 132.71
N GLU A 28 -57.38 5.69 132.73
CA GLU A 28 -57.48 6.57 131.55
C GLU A 28 -56.13 7.22 131.19
N GLU A 29 -55.27 7.48 132.18
CA GLU A 29 -53.94 8.05 131.97
C GLU A 29 -52.98 7.00 131.36
N GLU A 30 -53.04 5.74 131.81
CA GLU A 30 -52.30 4.64 131.20
C GLU A 30 -52.81 4.29 129.78
N ALA A 31 -54.13 4.32 129.56
CA ALA A 31 -54.70 4.11 128.22
C ALA A 31 -54.35 5.24 127.24
N ALA A 32 -54.36 6.50 127.69
CA ALA A 32 -53.93 7.64 126.90
C ALA A 32 -52.42 7.60 126.61
N ALA A 33 -51.60 7.18 127.57
CA ALA A 33 -50.17 6.97 127.38
C ALA A 33 -49.89 5.85 126.37
N ALA A 34 -50.60 4.71 126.48
CA ALA A 34 -50.50 3.60 125.53
C ALA A 34 -50.94 4.00 124.11
N ALA A 35 -52.01 4.80 123.98
CA ALA A 35 -52.46 5.34 122.69
C ALA A 35 -51.44 6.32 122.10
N ALA A 36 -50.80 7.17 122.92
CA ALA A 36 -49.75 8.07 122.47
C ALA A 36 -48.49 7.31 121.98
N ILE A 37 -48.14 6.21 122.65
CA ILE A 37 -47.06 5.31 122.22
C ILE A 37 -47.43 4.63 120.90
N ALA A 38 -48.64 4.08 120.77
CA ALA A 38 -49.13 3.45 119.55
C ALA A 38 -49.15 4.43 118.36
N TRP A 39 -49.54 5.68 118.57
CA TRP A 39 -49.50 6.73 117.54
C TRP A 39 -48.07 7.09 117.12
N ARG A 40 -47.11 7.12 118.06
CA ARG A 40 -45.69 7.33 117.74
C ARG A 40 -45.12 6.16 116.93
N GLU A 41 -45.44 4.92 117.30
CA GLU A 41 -45.04 3.74 116.54
C GLU A 41 -45.62 3.73 115.12
N LEU A 42 -46.91 4.05 114.98
CA LEU A 42 -47.56 4.16 113.67
C LEU A 42 -46.90 5.25 112.81
N ARG A 43 -46.59 6.42 113.40
CA ARG A 43 -45.88 7.49 112.70
C ARG A 43 -44.47 7.06 112.29
N GLY A 44 -43.76 6.32 113.14
CA GLY A 44 -42.45 5.74 112.82
C GLY A 44 -42.52 4.73 111.66
N ARG A 45 -43.54 3.86 111.65
CA ARG A 45 -43.80 2.92 110.54
C ARG A 45 -44.16 3.65 109.25
N ALA A 46 -44.96 4.71 109.32
CA ALA A 46 -45.31 5.53 108.16
C ALA A 46 -44.07 6.23 107.56
N ALA A 47 -43.17 6.75 108.41
CA ALA A 47 -41.91 7.34 107.97
C ALA A 47 -40.97 6.29 107.32
N ALA A 48 -40.88 5.08 107.90
CA ALA A 48 -40.11 3.99 107.31
C ALA A 48 -40.67 3.55 105.95
N LEU A 49 -42.00 3.50 105.79
CA LEU A 49 -42.65 3.23 104.50
C LEU A 49 -42.38 4.35 103.48
N ALA A 50 -42.36 5.61 103.91
CA ALA A 50 -42.02 6.74 103.04
C ALA A 50 -40.55 6.68 102.59
N ALA A 51 -39.60 6.42 103.49
CA ALA A 51 -38.20 6.22 103.15
C ALA A 51 -37.99 5.03 102.19
N ALA A 52 -38.66 3.91 102.44
CA ALA A 52 -38.63 2.76 101.54
C ALA A 52 -39.23 3.08 100.15
N ALA A 53 -40.25 3.94 100.08
CA ALA A 53 -40.81 4.40 98.81
C ALA A 53 -39.84 5.32 98.05
N GLU A 54 -39.11 6.20 98.76
CA GLU A 54 -38.06 7.04 98.18
C GLU A 54 -36.87 6.22 97.66
N GLU A 55 -36.41 5.23 98.42
CA GLU A 55 -35.36 4.29 97.98
C GLU A 55 -35.80 3.51 96.75
N ARG A 56 -37.05 3.03 96.73
CA ARG A 56 -37.64 2.37 95.56
C ARG A 56 -37.68 3.31 94.36
N ALA A 57 -38.04 4.58 94.54
CA ALA A 57 -38.06 5.57 93.48
C ALA A 57 -36.64 5.89 92.95
N ALA A 58 -35.65 5.97 93.84
CA ALA A 58 -34.25 6.17 93.46
C ALA A 58 -33.71 4.96 92.67
N LEU A 59 -34.03 3.73 93.09
CA LEU A 59 -33.71 2.52 92.34
C LEU A 59 -34.40 2.49 90.98
N ALA A 60 -35.67 2.88 90.89
CA ALA A 60 -36.39 2.96 89.62
C ALA A 60 -35.69 3.91 88.64
N ARG A 61 -35.31 5.12 89.09
CA ARG A 61 -34.55 6.08 88.27
C ARG A 61 -33.19 5.53 87.82
N ARG A 62 -32.48 4.82 88.70
CA ARG A 62 -31.19 4.19 88.34
C ARG A 62 -31.36 3.09 87.29
N ILE A 63 -32.43 2.30 87.39
CA ILE A 63 -32.74 1.27 86.39
C ILE A 63 -33.10 1.92 85.06
N GLU A 64 -33.92 2.96 85.07
CA GLU A 64 -34.27 3.71 83.85
C GLU A 64 -33.03 4.31 83.17
N ALA A 65 -32.16 4.98 83.93
CA ALA A 65 -30.90 5.52 83.40
C ALA A 65 -29.99 4.41 82.82
N ALA A 66 -29.91 3.24 83.48
CA ALA A 66 -29.14 2.11 82.97
C ALA A 66 -29.77 1.51 81.70
N LEU A 67 -31.10 1.48 81.60
CA LEU A 67 -31.80 1.04 80.39
C LEU A 67 -31.61 2.02 79.24
N GLU A 68 -31.61 3.32 79.49
CA GLU A 68 -31.31 4.35 78.49
C GLU A 68 -29.88 4.23 77.97
N ALA A 69 -28.90 4.13 78.85
CA ALA A 69 -27.51 3.89 78.46
C ALA A 69 -27.37 2.61 77.63
N ARG A 70 -28.09 1.54 77.98
CA ARG A 70 -28.10 0.30 77.19
C ARG A 70 -28.75 0.48 75.82
N ARG A 71 -29.83 1.25 75.71
CA ARG A 71 -30.48 1.58 74.42
C ARG A 71 -29.53 2.39 73.53
N GLU A 72 -28.80 3.34 74.09
CA GLU A 72 -27.81 4.13 73.35
C GLU A 72 -26.63 3.26 72.89
N ALA A 73 -26.12 2.38 73.74
CA ALA A 73 -25.08 1.43 73.35
C ALA A 73 -25.53 0.52 72.19
N LEU A 74 -26.80 0.09 72.18
CA LEU A 74 -27.35 -0.67 71.05
C LEU A 74 -27.41 0.16 69.76
N ARG A 75 -27.87 1.42 69.83
CA ARG A 75 -27.86 2.32 68.67
C ARG A 75 -26.45 2.57 68.12
N GLN A 76 -25.46 2.69 69.01
CA GLN A 76 -24.06 2.83 68.62
C GLN A 76 -23.53 1.55 67.95
N ALA A 77 -23.89 0.37 68.46
CA ALA A 77 -23.52 -0.90 67.84
C ALA A 77 -24.12 -1.04 66.44
N GLU A 78 -25.40 -0.72 66.27
CA GLU A 78 -26.08 -0.70 64.96
C GLU A 78 -25.39 0.26 63.99
N ALA A 79 -25.02 1.46 64.43
CA ALA A 79 -24.29 2.42 63.61
C ALA A 79 -22.91 1.92 63.19
N LEU A 80 -22.17 1.25 64.10
CA LEU A 80 -20.88 0.64 63.79
C LEU A 80 -21.02 -0.51 62.80
N ASP A 81 -22.05 -1.33 62.93
CA ASP A 81 -22.30 -2.44 62.00
C ASP A 81 -22.68 -1.91 60.61
N GLU A 82 -23.42 -0.81 60.51
CA GLU A 82 -23.69 -0.15 59.23
C GLU A 82 -22.41 0.42 58.60
N LEU A 83 -21.53 1.05 59.39
CA LEU A 83 -20.22 1.51 58.91
C LEU A 83 -19.36 0.32 58.43
N ARG A 84 -19.35 -0.79 59.16
CA ARG A 84 -18.64 -2.01 58.74
C ARG A 84 -19.17 -2.55 57.43
N ARG A 85 -20.49 -2.58 57.22
CA ARG A 85 -21.11 -2.97 55.94
C ARG A 85 -20.68 -2.05 54.82
N ARG A 86 -20.72 -0.73 55.02
CA ARG A 86 -20.27 0.25 54.02
C ARG A 86 -18.81 0.05 53.65
N VAL A 87 -17.93 -0.14 54.63
CA VAL A 87 -16.50 -0.43 54.39
C VAL A 87 -16.34 -1.75 53.63
N GLY A 88 -17.11 -2.78 53.98
CA GLY A 88 -17.14 -4.06 53.25
C GLY A 88 -17.52 -3.88 51.78
N LEU A 89 -18.54 -3.08 51.49
CA LEU A 89 -18.94 -2.75 50.11
C LEU A 89 -17.85 -1.98 49.36
N HIS A 90 -17.24 -0.97 49.99
CA HIS A 90 -16.14 -0.23 49.38
C HIS A 90 -14.92 -1.13 49.10
N ARG A 91 -14.62 -2.04 50.02
CA ARG A 91 -13.55 -3.04 49.84
C ARG A 91 -13.84 -3.98 48.68
N ALA A 92 -15.06 -4.53 48.58
CA ALA A 92 -15.44 -5.41 47.48
C ALA A 92 -15.32 -4.71 46.12
N ARG A 93 -15.77 -3.45 46.03
CA ARG A 93 -15.61 -2.63 44.81
C ARG A 93 -14.14 -2.39 44.46
N ALA A 94 -13.30 -2.14 45.46
CA ALA A 94 -11.85 -1.98 45.24
C ALA A 94 -11.21 -3.29 44.76
N GLU A 95 -11.58 -4.43 45.35
CA GLU A 95 -11.11 -5.76 44.93
C GLU A 95 -11.53 -6.08 43.48
N GLU A 96 -12.79 -5.80 43.13
CA GLU A 96 -13.28 -5.95 41.76
C GLU A 96 -12.51 -5.05 40.78
N ALA A 97 -12.27 -3.79 41.13
CA ALA A 97 -11.48 -2.86 40.33
C ALA A 97 -10.03 -3.34 40.13
N VAL A 98 -9.41 -3.91 41.17
CA VAL A 98 -8.06 -4.49 41.09
C VAL A 98 -8.04 -5.71 40.15
N VAL A 99 -9.03 -6.60 40.25
CA VAL A 99 -9.17 -7.75 39.35
C VAL A 99 -9.40 -7.27 37.91
N GLY A 100 -10.27 -6.28 37.70
CA GLY A 100 -10.51 -5.65 36.41
C GLY A 100 -9.23 -5.07 35.80
N ARG A 101 -8.44 -4.33 36.59
CA ARG A 101 -7.14 -3.80 36.18
C ARG A 101 -6.16 -4.91 35.79
N ARG A 102 -6.06 -6.00 36.57
CA ARG A 102 -5.20 -7.14 36.24
C ARG A 102 -5.60 -7.81 34.93
N ARG A 103 -6.90 -7.99 34.69
CA ARG A 103 -7.42 -8.54 33.42
C ARG A 103 -7.10 -7.64 32.23
N ALA A 104 -7.29 -6.33 32.39
CA ALA A 104 -6.94 -5.34 31.36
C ALA A 104 -5.43 -5.34 31.06
N ALA A 105 -4.58 -5.35 32.10
CA ALA A 105 -3.13 -5.45 31.95
C ALA A 105 -2.71 -6.74 31.23
N GLY A 106 -3.33 -7.88 31.55
CA GLY A 106 -3.12 -9.14 30.82
C GLY A 106 -3.56 -9.06 29.35
N GLY A 107 -4.63 -8.32 29.05
CA GLY A 107 -5.07 -8.04 27.68
C GLY A 107 -4.03 -7.23 26.90
N VAL A 108 -3.47 -6.19 27.51
CA VAL A 108 -2.38 -5.39 26.93
C VAL A 108 -1.14 -6.26 26.69
N GLN A 109 -0.77 -7.11 27.64
CA GLN A 109 0.39 -7.99 27.49
C GLN A 109 0.24 -8.98 26.33
N ARG A 110 -0.92 -9.63 26.20
CA ARG A 110 -1.24 -10.47 25.04
C ARG A 110 -1.22 -9.68 23.73
N GLY A 111 -1.65 -8.43 23.76
CA GLY A 111 -1.55 -7.52 22.62
C GLY A 111 -0.10 -7.28 22.20
N LYS A 112 0.79 -7.01 23.17
CA LYS A 112 2.24 -6.86 22.92
C LYS A 112 2.85 -8.12 22.32
N GLU A 113 2.52 -9.29 22.88
CA GLU A 113 3.01 -10.59 22.38
C GLU A 113 2.60 -10.83 20.92
N ARG A 114 1.35 -10.55 20.56
CA ARG A 114 0.87 -10.65 19.16
C ARG A 114 1.64 -9.74 18.21
N VAL A 115 1.90 -8.49 18.62
CA VAL A 115 2.69 -7.56 17.79
C VAL A 115 4.13 -8.04 17.67
N GLN A 116 4.71 -8.55 18.75
CA GLN A 116 6.05 -9.13 18.74
C GLN A 116 6.13 -10.32 17.77
N GLU A 117 5.16 -11.22 17.79
CA GLU A 117 5.08 -12.33 16.82
C GLU A 117 4.98 -11.83 15.37
N GLN A 118 4.23 -10.75 15.11
CA GLN A 118 4.16 -10.15 13.78
C GLN A 118 5.51 -9.56 13.35
N ILE A 119 6.20 -8.86 14.25
CA ILE A 119 7.54 -8.33 13.99
C ILE A 119 8.51 -9.47 13.66
N GLU A 120 8.49 -10.55 14.43
CA GLU A 120 9.33 -11.73 14.20
C GLU A 120 9.05 -12.42 12.86
N ARG A 121 7.79 -12.41 12.39
CA ARG A 121 7.43 -12.91 11.05
C ARG A 121 7.89 -11.98 9.92
N VAL A 122 7.83 -10.67 10.11
CA VAL A 122 8.11 -9.67 9.07
C VAL A 122 9.61 -9.35 8.96
N LEU A 123 10.37 -9.42 10.06
CA LEU A 123 11.78 -9.04 10.10
C LEU A 123 12.68 -9.86 9.14
N PRO A 124 12.51 -11.18 8.97
CA PRO A 124 13.27 -11.93 7.97
C PRO A 124 12.90 -11.52 6.54
N LEU A 125 11.63 -11.21 6.28
CA LEU A 125 11.15 -10.77 4.97
C LEU A 125 11.75 -9.41 4.59
N SER A 126 11.83 -8.47 5.53
CA SER A 126 12.45 -7.17 5.27
C SER A 126 13.96 -7.30 5.00
N ARG A 127 14.66 -8.18 5.72
CA ARG A 127 16.08 -8.51 5.45
C ARG A 127 16.26 -9.18 4.08
N ALA A 128 15.38 -10.09 3.70
CA ALA A 128 15.42 -10.72 2.38
C ALA A 128 15.15 -9.68 1.27
N LEU A 129 14.22 -8.76 1.49
CA LEU A 129 13.90 -7.68 0.56
C LEU A 129 15.08 -6.72 0.38
N THR A 130 15.75 -6.30 1.45
CA THR A 130 16.93 -5.42 1.35
C THR A 130 18.10 -6.14 0.67
N ALA A 131 18.29 -7.43 0.95
CA ALA A 131 19.29 -8.24 0.27
C ALA A 131 18.99 -8.39 -1.24
N ALA A 132 17.73 -8.63 -1.61
CA ALA A 132 17.29 -8.69 -3.00
C ALA A 132 17.47 -7.34 -3.71
N HIS A 133 17.11 -6.24 -3.05
CA HIS A 133 17.32 -4.89 -3.58
C HIS A 133 18.80 -4.61 -3.86
N ARG A 134 19.69 -4.96 -2.91
CA ARG A 134 21.15 -4.84 -3.09
C ARG A 134 21.64 -5.63 -4.30
N ARG A 135 21.21 -6.89 -4.46
CA ARG A 135 21.58 -7.74 -5.61
C ARG A 135 21.14 -7.14 -6.94
N VAL A 136 19.97 -6.52 -6.98
CA VAL A 136 19.47 -5.84 -8.19
C VAL A 136 20.32 -4.60 -8.50
N GLN A 137 20.74 -3.83 -7.49
CA GLN A 137 21.64 -2.70 -7.72
C GLN A 137 23.02 -3.14 -8.24
N GLU A 138 23.59 -4.19 -7.65
CA GLU A 138 24.85 -4.80 -8.13
C GLU A 138 24.72 -5.29 -9.59
N ALA A 139 23.60 -5.94 -9.94
CA ALA A 139 23.32 -6.36 -11.31
C ALA A 139 23.16 -5.16 -12.27
N LYS A 140 22.59 -4.05 -11.81
CA LYS A 140 22.47 -2.84 -12.61
C LYS A 140 23.81 -2.17 -12.86
N GLU A 141 24.68 -2.12 -11.86
CA GLU A 141 26.04 -1.57 -11.97
C GLU A 141 26.88 -2.38 -12.96
N THR A 142 26.84 -3.72 -12.85
CA THR A 142 27.54 -4.62 -13.79
C THR A 142 27.02 -4.46 -15.22
N LEU A 143 25.69 -4.41 -15.41
CA LEU A 143 25.09 -4.17 -16.73
C LEU A 143 25.46 -2.79 -17.30
N SER A 144 25.53 -1.76 -16.46
CA SER A 144 25.99 -0.43 -16.87
C SER A 144 27.46 -0.47 -17.33
N GLY A 145 28.30 -1.25 -16.66
CA GLY A 145 29.69 -1.48 -17.06
C GLY A 145 29.81 -2.18 -18.41
N ASP A 146 29.04 -3.24 -18.62
CA ASP A 146 29.04 -3.98 -19.89
C ASP A 146 28.50 -3.15 -21.06
N LYS A 147 27.50 -2.29 -20.82
CA LYS A 147 27.02 -1.34 -21.82
C LYS A 147 28.14 -0.40 -22.28
N ALA A 148 28.93 0.15 -21.35
CA ALA A 148 30.06 1.01 -21.70
C ALA A 148 31.10 0.27 -22.55
N ARG A 149 31.41 -1.00 -22.20
CA ARG A 149 32.33 -1.84 -22.97
C ARG A 149 31.83 -2.12 -24.39
N LEU A 150 30.52 -2.36 -24.55
CA LEU A 150 29.90 -2.58 -25.85
C LEU A 150 29.96 -1.31 -26.71
N ASP A 151 29.69 -0.14 -26.11
CA ASP A 151 29.77 1.14 -26.79
C ASP A 151 31.21 1.42 -27.30
N ASP A 152 32.23 1.08 -26.51
CA ASP A 152 33.64 1.17 -26.91
C ASP A 152 33.99 0.24 -28.07
N LEU A 153 33.53 -1.02 -28.01
CA LEU A 153 33.73 -1.98 -29.10
C LEU A 153 33.04 -1.52 -30.38
N GLN A 154 31.81 -1.00 -30.27
CA GLN A 154 31.09 -0.45 -31.41
C GLN A 154 31.85 0.72 -32.05
N ARG A 155 32.46 1.60 -31.23
CA ARG A 155 33.31 2.68 -31.73
C ARG A 155 34.51 2.13 -32.50
N LEU A 156 35.26 1.20 -31.91
CA LEU A 156 36.44 0.59 -32.56
C LEU A 156 36.10 -0.09 -33.89
N LEU A 157 35.01 -0.86 -33.94
CA LEU A 157 34.54 -1.50 -35.17
C LEU A 157 34.15 -0.47 -36.23
N ARG A 158 33.45 0.59 -35.84
CA ARG A 158 33.08 1.68 -36.75
C ARG A 158 34.33 2.38 -37.30
N THR A 159 35.32 2.67 -36.46
CA THR A 159 36.58 3.28 -36.90
C THR A 159 37.32 2.38 -37.88
N ARG A 160 37.44 1.07 -37.58
CA ARG A 160 38.08 0.10 -38.48
C ARG A 160 37.34 -0.02 -39.82
N GLN A 161 36.00 -0.06 -39.78
CA GLN A 161 35.18 -0.09 -40.98
C GLN A 161 35.40 1.16 -41.82
N GLN A 162 35.39 2.36 -41.21
CA GLN A 162 35.66 3.62 -41.90
C GLN A 162 37.05 3.63 -42.54
N CYS A 163 38.08 3.15 -41.85
CA CYS A 163 39.43 3.03 -42.41
C CYS A 163 39.48 2.05 -43.60
N MET A 164 38.86 0.87 -43.48
CA MET A 164 38.79 -0.10 -44.58
C MET A 164 38.05 0.48 -45.79
N VAL A 165 36.93 1.17 -45.57
CA VAL A 165 36.18 1.83 -46.64
C VAL A 165 37.04 2.91 -47.31
N ALA A 166 37.77 3.71 -46.55
CA ALA A 166 38.68 4.71 -47.09
C ALA A 166 39.84 4.07 -47.89
N GLN A 167 40.40 2.95 -47.42
CA GLN A 167 41.43 2.21 -48.14
C GLN A 167 40.89 1.65 -49.46
N VAL A 168 39.71 1.04 -49.45
CA VAL A 168 39.06 0.52 -50.68
C VAL A 168 38.73 1.67 -51.63
N ALA A 169 38.23 2.80 -51.12
CA ALA A 169 37.96 3.98 -51.94
C ALA A 169 39.24 4.60 -52.53
N ALA A 170 40.38 4.49 -51.86
CA ALA A 170 41.67 4.94 -52.40
C ALA A 170 42.20 3.99 -53.50
N LEU A 171 42.01 2.67 -53.34
CA LEU A 171 42.44 1.66 -54.31
C LEU A 171 41.52 1.58 -55.53
N TYR A 172 40.22 1.77 -55.32
CA TYR A 172 39.21 1.79 -56.36
C TYR A 172 38.34 3.04 -56.19
N PRO A 173 38.81 4.22 -56.65
CA PRO A 173 38.06 5.45 -56.56
C PRO A 173 36.78 5.30 -57.38
N VAL A 174 35.69 5.00 -56.69
CA VAL A 174 34.34 5.08 -57.25
C VAL A 174 34.08 6.57 -57.46
N ARG A 175 34.38 7.05 -58.67
CA ARG A 175 33.93 8.35 -59.15
C ARG A 175 32.41 8.29 -59.22
N VAL A 176 31.75 8.68 -58.15
CA VAL A 176 30.34 9.08 -58.24
C VAL A 176 30.36 10.36 -59.05
N PHE A 177 30.06 10.23 -60.35
CA PHE A 177 29.88 11.39 -61.22
C PHE A 177 28.64 12.12 -60.73
N HIS A 178 28.83 13.09 -59.84
CA HIS A 178 27.88 14.17 -59.66
C HIS A 178 28.30 15.27 -60.64
N ASP A 179 27.41 15.44 -61.61
CA ASP A 179 27.22 16.62 -62.44
C ASP A 179 28.33 16.96 -63.45
N LEU A 180 28.08 16.55 -64.70
CA LEU A 180 28.29 17.45 -65.82
C LEU A 180 26.92 17.66 -66.47
N PRO A 181 26.48 18.92 -66.64
CA PRO A 181 26.59 19.47 -67.99
C PRO A 181 26.79 21.00 -68.03
N ARG A 182 27.66 21.49 -68.91
CA ARG A 182 27.32 22.40 -70.03
C ARG A 182 28.57 23.10 -70.59
N HIS A 183 28.75 22.87 -71.89
CA HIS A 183 29.15 23.80 -72.94
C HIS A 183 29.80 25.14 -72.54
N ALA A 184 31.05 25.28 -72.97
CA ALA A 184 31.62 26.43 -73.70
C ALA A 184 31.08 27.83 -73.41
N GLU A 185 31.92 28.68 -72.81
CA GLU A 185 32.30 30.03 -73.29
C GLU A 185 33.30 30.69 -72.31
N ASN A 186 34.57 30.76 -72.73
CA ASN A 186 35.57 31.83 -72.67
C ASN A 186 35.73 32.85 -71.49
N PRO A 187 36.93 33.49 -71.37
CA PRO A 187 37.56 33.89 -70.11
C PRO A 187 37.57 35.42 -69.80
N HIS A 188 38.01 35.73 -68.56
CA HIS A 188 38.44 37.02 -67.99
C HIS A 188 37.39 37.97 -67.40
N SER A 189 37.49 38.21 -66.09
CA SER A 189 37.94 39.51 -65.57
C SER A 189 38.09 39.45 -64.04
N ASP A 190 39.20 40.04 -63.59
CA ASP A 190 39.55 40.29 -62.20
C ASP A 190 38.54 41.21 -61.52
N THR A 191 38.44 41.15 -60.19
CA THR A 191 38.70 42.31 -59.32
C THR A 191 38.53 41.97 -57.84
N ASN A 192 39.51 42.44 -57.08
CA ASN A 192 39.59 42.47 -55.63
C ASN A 192 38.43 43.25 -54.99
N GLY A 193 38.10 42.90 -53.75
CA GLY A 193 37.21 43.67 -52.89
C GLY A 193 37.32 43.20 -51.44
N GLU A 194 38.26 43.80 -50.73
CA GLU A 194 38.52 43.62 -49.31
C GLU A 194 37.36 44.15 -48.43
N SER A 195 37.39 43.73 -47.15
CA SER A 195 37.09 44.53 -45.95
C SER A 195 35.84 44.15 -45.16
N GLY A 196 36.01 44.07 -43.83
CA GLY A 196 34.96 44.48 -42.90
C GLY A 196 34.71 43.53 -41.74
N THR A 197 35.58 43.57 -40.74
CA THR A 197 35.40 42.99 -39.41
C THR A 197 34.31 43.68 -38.58
N LEU A 198 33.76 42.88 -37.65
CA LEU A 198 33.26 43.23 -36.31
C LEU A 198 31.88 43.91 -36.17
N SER A 199 30.99 43.24 -35.43
CA SER A 199 30.23 43.87 -34.35
C SER A 199 29.75 42.80 -33.37
N GLU A 200 30.34 42.78 -32.18
CA GLU A 200 29.78 42.16 -30.99
C GLU A 200 28.55 42.98 -30.53
N GLU A 201 27.61 42.35 -29.84
CA GLU A 201 27.32 42.66 -28.42
C GLU A 201 26.07 41.91 -27.91
N THR A 202 26.31 41.06 -26.89
CA THR A 202 25.51 40.64 -25.70
C THR A 202 23.96 40.45 -25.77
N ARG A 203 23.28 39.57 -25.01
CA ARG A 203 23.54 38.88 -23.73
C ARG A 203 22.46 37.79 -23.53
N THR A 204 22.84 36.75 -22.77
CA THR A 204 22.02 35.86 -21.90
C THR A 204 20.84 35.07 -22.48
N VAL A 205 20.82 33.75 -22.26
CA VAL A 205 19.84 33.01 -21.42
C VAL A 205 20.06 31.49 -21.53
N SER A 206 20.11 30.86 -20.35
CA SER A 206 19.58 29.55 -19.95
C SER A 206 19.51 28.40 -20.97
N GLY A 207 20.07 27.25 -20.55
CA GLY A 207 19.88 25.97 -21.21
C GLY A 207 18.46 25.41 -21.10
N THR A 208 18.17 24.48 -22.00
CA THR A 208 17.50 23.19 -21.76
C THR A 208 17.53 22.36 -23.05
N ASN A 209 17.52 21.05 -22.86
CA ASN A 209 17.65 20.03 -23.89
C ASN A 209 16.41 19.98 -24.78
N GLU A 210 16.54 20.09 -26.10
CA GLU A 210 15.60 19.46 -27.04
C GLU A 210 16.33 18.94 -28.28
N THR A 211 16.39 17.61 -28.34
CA THR A 211 16.39 16.72 -29.49
C THR A 211 16.19 17.40 -30.85
N HIS A 212 17.28 17.62 -31.57
CA HIS A 212 17.22 17.77 -33.02
C HIS A 212 17.07 16.38 -33.66
N SER A 213 15.83 16.01 -33.95
CA SER A 213 15.53 15.09 -35.04
C SER A 213 15.83 15.78 -36.37
N PRO A 214 16.82 15.35 -37.18
CA PRO A 214 16.92 15.84 -38.53
C PRO A 214 15.91 15.07 -39.39
N SER A 215 14.89 15.81 -39.80
CA SER A 215 14.26 15.76 -41.12
C SER A 215 14.05 14.39 -41.73
N VAL A 216 12.79 13.96 -41.68
CA VAL A 216 12.12 13.14 -42.69
C VAL A 216 12.54 13.60 -44.09
N MET A 217 13.55 12.93 -44.68
CA MET A 217 13.73 12.96 -46.12
C MET A 217 12.69 12.03 -46.73
N ILE A 218 11.62 12.66 -47.19
CA ILE A 218 11.17 12.57 -48.58
C ILE A 218 11.41 11.16 -49.17
N SER A 219 10.37 10.35 -49.13
CA SER A 219 10.19 9.28 -50.11
C SER A 219 10.22 9.90 -51.51
N PRO A 220 11.19 9.59 -52.39
CA PRO A 220 11.03 9.84 -53.79
C PRO A 220 10.27 8.65 -54.38
N GLN A 221 9.14 9.01 -54.95
CA GLN A 221 8.37 8.30 -55.96
C GLN A 221 9.19 7.25 -56.74
N VAL A 222 8.53 6.11 -56.99
CA VAL A 222 8.95 5.01 -57.86
C VAL A 222 9.43 5.54 -59.22
N HIS A 223 10.71 5.84 -59.32
CA HIS A 223 11.40 6.04 -60.59
C HIS A 223 11.92 4.69 -61.05
N ALA A 224 11.72 4.38 -62.33
CA ALA A 224 12.07 3.12 -62.97
C ALA A 224 13.42 2.60 -62.47
N LEU A 225 13.43 1.36 -61.96
CA LEU A 225 14.63 0.71 -61.45
C LEU A 225 15.71 0.78 -62.54
N THR A 226 16.92 1.21 -62.19
CA THR A 226 18.05 1.30 -63.13
C THR A 226 19.15 0.40 -62.60
N VAL A 227 19.53 -0.65 -63.33
CA VAL A 227 20.70 -1.48 -63.00
C VAL A 227 21.79 -1.14 -64.02
N PHE A 228 22.94 -0.64 -63.55
CA PHE A 228 24.08 -0.20 -64.39
C PHE A 228 23.75 0.89 -65.45
N GLY A 229 22.77 1.76 -65.19
CA GLY A 229 22.37 2.81 -66.15
C GLY A 229 21.32 2.38 -67.19
N TRP A 230 20.77 1.16 -67.07
CA TRP A 230 19.71 0.63 -67.95
C TRP A 230 18.36 0.67 -67.25
N GLN A 231 17.41 1.46 -67.76
CA GLN A 231 16.07 1.61 -67.17
C GLN A 231 15.19 0.39 -67.47
N PHE A 232 14.58 -0.17 -66.43
CA PHE A 232 13.46 -1.11 -66.59
C PHE A 232 12.28 -0.38 -67.26
N MET A 233 11.77 -0.99 -68.33
CA MET A 233 10.79 -0.44 -69.27
C MET A 233 9.60 0.28 -68.60
N LYS A 234 9.16 1.39 -69.23
CA LYS A 234 7.84 1.99 -69.00
C LYS A 234 6.77 1.05 -69.58
N PRO A 235 5.68 0.72 -68.85
CA PRO A 235 4.63 -0.15 -69.38
C PRO A 235 3.76 0.65 -70.36
N LYS A 236 4.05 0.57 -71.68
CA LYS A 236 3.06 0.92 -72.70
C LYS A 236 2.31 -0.34 -73.13
N ARG A 237 1.00 -0.33 -72.87
CA ARG A 237 0.04 -1.36 -73.29
C ARG A 237 0.12 -1.60 -74.80
N LYS A 238 0.23 -2.88 -75.17
CA LYS A 238 -0.04 -3.49 -76.49
C LYS A 238 0.65 -2.81 -77.69
N GLN A 239 1.92 -3.16 -77.92
CA GLN A 239 2.52 -3.13 -79.27
C GLN A 239 3.11 -4.50 -79.57
N LYS A 240 2.79 -5.05 -80.74
CA LYS A 240 3.05 -6.45 -81.12
C LYS A 240 4.47 -6.67 -81.70
N ASN A 241 5.28 -5.63 -81.86
CA ASN A 241 6.58 -5.71 -82.53
C ASN A 241 7.66 -5.10 -81.62
N TYR A 242 8.38 -5.96 -80.89
CA TYR A 242 9.61 -5.58 -80.19
C TYR A 242 10.79 -5.60 -81.17
N SER A 243 11.68 -4.62 -81.06
CA SER A 243 12.94 -4.61 -81.80
C SER A 243 13.89 -5.64 -81.22
N ASP A 244 14.61 -6.37 -82.08
CA ASP A 244 15.60 -7.39 -81.68
C ASP A 244 16.68 -6.79 -80.74
N LYS A 245 17.03 -5.51 -80.94
CA LYS A 245 17.94 -4.78 -80.05
C LYS A 245 17.37 -4.57 -78.66
N ASP A 246 16.05 -4.40 -78.51
CA ASP A 246 15.41 -4.22 -77.19
C ASP A 246 15.23 -5.56 -76.46
N LEU A 247 15.05 -6.64 -77.23
CA LEU A 247 15.04 -8.01 -76.71
C LEU A 247 16.41 -8.43 -76.18
N GLN A 248 17.49 -8.15 -76.93
CA GLN A 248 18.86 -8.40 -76.48
C GLN A 248 19.25 -7.55 -75.25
N ARG A 249 18.74 -6.33 -75.14
CA ARG A 249 18.97 -5.47 -73.98
C ARG A 249 18.22 -5.95 -72.75
N SER A 250 16.95 -6.32 -72.91
CA SER A 250 16.14 -6.85 -71.81
C SER A 250 16.66 -8.20 -71.31
N SER A 251 17.18 -9.06 -72.19
CA SER A 251 17.82 -10.31 -71.80
C SER A 251 19.13 -10.11 -71.04
N ALA A 252 19.94 -9.12 -71.41
CA ALA A 252 21.15 -8.76 -70.68
C ALA A 252 20.82 -8.27 -69.27
N VAL A 253 19.83 -7.37 -69.14
CA VAL A 253 19.34 -6.88 -67.83
C VAL A 253 18.78 -8.02 -66.97
N LEU A 254 18.01 -8.94 -67.57
CA LEU A 254 17.51 -10.11 -66.87
C LEU A 254 18.64 -11.06 -66.45
N GLY A 255 19.68 -11.19 -67.27
CA GLY A 255 20.89 -11.94 -66.95
C GLY A 255 21.63 -11.36 -65.74
N TYR A 256 21.77 -10.03 -65.65
CA TYR A 256 22.33 -9.37 -64.47
C TYR A 256 21.45 -9.52 -63.22
N ALA A 257 20.12 -9.43 -63.37
CA ALA A 257 19.20 -9.65 -62.27
C ALA A 257 19.28 -11.09 -61.73
N ALA A 258 19.34 -12.09 -62.62
CA ALA A 258 19.55 -13.48 -62.24
C ALA A 258 20.89 -13.71 -61.52
N HIS A 259 21.94 -13.01 -61.94
CA HIS A 259 23.25 -13.05 -61.28
C HIS A 259 23.21 -12.49 -59.86
N ALA A 260 22.58 -11.31 -59.68
CA ALA A 260 22.43 -10.70 -58.38
C ALA A 260 21.63 -11.60 -57.42
N VAL A 261 20.54 -12.20 -57.90
CA VAL A 261 19.73 -13.16 -57.13
C VAL A 261 20.55 -14.39 -56.72
N LEU A 262 21.36 -14.94 -57.62
CA LEU A 262 22.23 -16.07 -57.33
C LEU A 262 23.31 -15.72 -56.30
N LEU A 263 23.95 -14.55 -56.42
CA LEU A 263 24.95 -14.08 -55.45
C LEU A 263 24.36 -13.86 -54.06
N ILE A 264 23.18 -13.24 -53.97
CA ILE A 264 22.49 -13.03 -52.70
C ILE A 264 22.12 -14.37 -52.06
N ALA A 265 21.57 -15.31 -52.84
CA ALA A 265 21.25 -16.65 -52.34
C ALA A 265 22.49 -17.42 -51.87
N SER A 266 23.61 -17.30 -52.59
CA SER A 266 24.88 -17.96 -52.23
C SER A 266 25.50 -17.36 -50.96
N TYR A 267 25.42 -16.04 -50.78
CA TYR A 267 25.93 -15.35 -49.60
C TYR A 267 25.13 -15.68 -48.34
N LEU A 268 23.82 -15.84 -48.49
CA LEU A 268 22.90 -16.16 -47.39
C LEU A 268 22.69 -17.67 -47.19
N ASP A 269 23.33 -18.51 -48.00
CA ASP A 269 23.18 -19.98 -48.04
C ASP A 269 21.70 -20.44 -48.12
N VAL A 270 20.89 -19.72 -48.91
CA VAL A 270 19.47 -20.00 -49.07
C VAL A 270 19.23 -20.81 -50.35
N PRO A 271 18.58 -21.99 -50.28
CA PRO A 271 18.29 -22.79 -51.47
C PRO A 271 17.26 -22.08 -52.35
N LEU A 272 17.59 -21.93 -53.64
CA LEU A 272 16.69 -21.35 -54.65
C LEU A 272 15.62 -22.36 -55.05
N ARG A 273 14.36 -21.90 -55.16
CA ARG A 273 13.20 -22.73 -55.51
C ARG A 273 13.25 -23.28 -56.93
N TYR A 274 13.85 -22.51 -57.84
CA TYR A 274 14.12 -22.92 -59.21
C TYR A 274 15.62 -22.81 -59.53
N PRO A 275 16.22 -23.77 -60.24
CA PRO A 275 17.64 -23.72 -60.58
C PRO A 275 17.92 -22.56 -61.53
N LEU A 276 18.72 -21.59 -61.07
CA LEU A 276 19.18 -20.48 -61.92
C LEU A 276 20.52 -20.85 -62.56
N ARG A 277 20.59 -20.80 -63.88
CA ARG A 277 21.85 -20.91 -64.63
C ARG A 277 22.23 -19.56 -65.19
N PHE A 278 23.44 -19.12 -64.90
CA PHE A 278 23.95 -17.83 -65.36
C PHE A 278 24.59 -17.96 -66.74
N GLY A 279 24.05 -17.23 -67.73
CA GLY A 279 24.54 -17.20 -69.12
C GLY A 279 24.75 -15.79 -69.68
N GLY A 280 24.68 -14.74 -68.86
CA GLY A 280 24.80 -13.35 -69.29
C GLY A 280 23.74 -12.97 -70.34
N SER A 281 24.16 -12.25 -71.40
CA SER A 281 23.31 -11.81 -72.51
C SER A 281 22.79 -12.94 -73.41
N ARG A 282 23.35 -14.16 -73.28
CA ARG A 282 22.91 -15.37 -74.00
C ARG A 282 21.72 -16.06 -73.35
N SER A 283 21.22 -15.49 -72.24
CA SER A 283 19.96 -15.91 -71.63
C SER A 283 18.81 -15.90 -72.64
N TYR A 284 18.82 -14.98 -73.61
CA TYR A 284 17.82 -14.90 -74.69
C TYR A 284 17.81 -16.11 -75.62
N ASP A 285 18.99 -16.63 -75.99
CA ASP A 285 19.11 -17.77 -76.90
C ASP A 285 18.55 -19.04 -76.24
N THR A 286 18.76 -19.19 -74.92
CA THR A 286 18.09 -20.22 -74.13
C THR A 286 16.60 -19.96 -73.95
N GLU A 287 16.14 -18.71 -73.87
CA GLU A 287 14.71 -18.37 -73.77
C GLU A 287 13.94 -18.68 -75.07
N GLN A 288 14.53 -18.44 -76.25
CA GLN A 288 13.91 -18.84 -77.52
C GLN A 288 13.85 -20.37 -77.68
N LEU A 289 14.91 -21.09 -77.27
CA LEU A 289 14.95 -22.56 -77.25
C LEU A 289 13.94 -23.17 -76.26
N LEU A 290 13.80 -22.60 -75.05
CA LEU A 290 12.87 -23.08 -74.03
C LEU A 290 11.41 -22.76 -74.39
N ASN A 291 11.13 -21.60 -75.00
CA ASN A 291 9.80 -21.29 -75.55
C ASN A 291 9.42 -22.22 -76.71
N TYR A 292 10.38 -22.64 -77.53
CA TYR A 292 10.14 -23.60 -78.63
C TYR A 292 9.78 -25.01 -78.10
N ILE A 293 10.24 -25.37 -76.89
CA ILE A 293 9.95 -26.63 -76.21
C ILE A 293 8.71 -26.51 -75.28
N GLY A 294 8.05 -25.35 -75.24
CA GLY A 294 6.85 -25.13 -74.41
C GLY A 294 7.13 -25.04 -72.90
N VAL A 295 8.38 -24.82 -72.50
CA VAL A 295 8.78 -24.71 -71.09
C VAL A 295 8.72 -23.25 -70.65
N GLU A 296 8.12 -23.01 -69.49
CA GLU A 296 7.85 -21.66 -68.97
C GLU A 296 9.11 -20.78 -68.81
N SER A 297 8.92 -19.47 -69.05
CA SER A 297 10.01 -18.49 -69.22
C SER A 297 10.90 -18.29 -67.99
N CYS A 298 12.21 -18.19 -68.22
CA CYS A 298 13.25 -18.01 -67.19
C CYS A 298 13.03 -16.73 -66.36
N GLY A 299 12.45 -15.69 -66.95
CA GLY A 299 12.00 -14.49 -66.23
C GLY A 299 11.08 -14.79 -65.04
N ARG A 300 10.09 -15.69 -65.18
CA ARG A 300 9.19 -16.04 -64.06
C ARG A 300 9.93 -16.74 -62.91
N HIS A 301 10.93 -17.55 -63.23
CA HIS A 301 11.77 -18.21 -62.23
C HIS A 301 12.64 -17.22 -61.46
N VAL A 302 13.24 -16.23 -62.13
CA VAL A 302 14.04 -15.17 -61.48
C VAL A 302 13.17 -14.34 -60.53
N PHE A 303 11.98 -13.91 -60.96
CA PHE A 303 11.06 -13.17 -60.10
C PHE A 303 10.49 -14.03 -58.97
N GLY A 304 10.20 -15.31 -59.22
CA GLY A 304 9.74 -16.26 -58.21
C GLY A 304 10.79 -16.48 -57.12
N ASN A 305 12.06 -16.65 -57.51
CA ASN A 305 13.17 -16.78 -56.58
C ASN A 305 13.44 -15.50 -55.80
N LEU A 306 13.37 -14.33 -56.43
CA LEU A 306 13.53 -13.04 -55.74
C LEU A 306 12.42 -12.80 -54.70
N ARG A 307 11.17 -13.14 -55.04
CA ARG A 307 10.05 -13.04 -54.10
C ARG A 307 10.23 -13.96 -52.89
N GLU A 308 10.73 -15.16 -53.10
CA GLU A 308 10.98 -16.11 -52.02
C GLU A 308 12.17 -15.69 -51.14
N LEU A 309 13.26 -15.20 -51.74
CA LEU A 309 14.38 -14.62 -51.00
C LEU A 309 13.94 -13.43 -50.13
N LEU A 310 13.13 -12.53 -50.67
CA LEU A 310 12.58 -11.41 -49.90
C LEU A 310 11.68 -11.90 -48.76
N ARG A 311 10.86 -12.94 -48.99
CA ARG A 311 10.03 -13.56 -47.94
C ARG A 311 10.89 -14.13 -46.81
N ILE A 312 12.00 -14.80 -47.14
CA ILE A 312 12.90 -15.41 -46.16
C ILE A 312 13.65 -14.33 -45.37
N ILE A 313 14.23 -13.34 -46.06
CA ILE A 313 14.97 -12.23 -45.42
C ILE A 313 14.06 -11.39 -44.50
N GLN A 314 12.79 -11.22 -44.87
CA GLN A 314 11.81 -10.46 -44.08
C GLN A 314 11.08 -11.31 -43.03
N SER A 315 11.31 -12.63 -42.99
CA SER A 315 10.69 -13.49 -41.96
C SER A 315 11.39 -13.30 -40.62
N ASP A 316 10.60 -13.26 -39.54
CA ASP A 316 11.11 -13.12 -38.17
C ASP A 316 12.12 -14.22 -37.80
N GLU A 317 12.01 -15.40 -38.43
CA GLU A 317 12.90 -16.54 -38.21
C GLU A 317 14.36 -16.29 -38.67
N TYR A 318 14.59 -15.37 -39.61
CA TYR A 318 15.93 -14.98 -40.06
C TYR A 318 16.46 -13.73 -39.34
N VAL A 319 15.57 -12.87 -38.82
CA VAL A 319 15.95 -11.65 -38.06
C VAL A 319 16.33 -11.97 -36.60
N TYR A 320 15.84 -13.08 -36.05
CA TYR A 320 16.12 -13.52 -34.68
C TYR A 320 17.08 -14.74 -34.58
N ARG A 321 17.75 -15.10 -35.67
CA ARG A 321 18.91 -16.00 -35.66
C ARG A 321 20.20 -15.20 -35.48
#